data_AF-A0A6M0GES2-F1
#
_entry.id   AF-A0A6M0GES2-F1
#
_cell.length_a   1.000
_cell.length_b   1.000
_cell.length_c   1.000
_cell.angle_alpha   90.00
_cell.angle_beta   90.00
_cell.angle_gamma   90.00
#
_symmetry.space_group_name_H-M   'P 1'
#
loop_
_entity.id
_entity.type
_entity.pdbx_description
1 polymer ?
#
loop_
_entity_poly.entity_id
_entity_poly.type
_entity_poly.pdbx_seq_one_letter_code
_entity_poly.pdbx_strand_id
1 'polypeptide(L)'
;MNQTNWYFLLLTAATVVGSQPATAQLIPDNTLGAENSVVVPMPLLDEIQEGAIRGANLFHSFLEFNVEAGRSVYFVNPAGIENILTRVTGNNASDILGQLGVDGIALQV
;
A
#
# COMPACT_ATOMS: atom_id res chain seq x y z
N MET A 1 -37.57 -57.65 0.21
CA MET A 1 -38.05 -56.43 0.90
C MET A 1 -36.93 -55.83 1.75
N ASN A 2 -35.87 -55.36 1.07
CA ASN A 2 -35.36 -53.98 1.04
C ASN A 2 -35.95 -53.07 2.15
N GLN A 3 -35.24 -52.30 2.97
CA GLN A 3 -33.99 -51.56 2.76
C GLN A 3 -33.43 -51.09 4.13
N THR A 4 -32.23 -50.55 4.10
CA THR A 4 -31.18 -50.32 5.12
C THR A 4 -31.38 -49.18 6.13
N ASN A 5 -30.86 -49.40 7.36
CA ASN A 5 -30.49 -48.37 8.35
C ASN A 5 -29.29 -47.56 7.87
N TRP A 6 -29.37 -46.23 7.77
CA TRP A 6 -28.18 -45.36 7.67
C TRP A 6 -28.30 -44.13 8.59
N TYR A 7 -27.56 -44.13 9.70
CA TYR A 7 -27.29 -42.92 10.49
C TYR A 7 -26.34 -42.04 9.69
N PHE A 8 -26.79 -40.86 9.27
CA PHE A 8 -25.95 -39.85 8.63
C PHE A 8 -25.09 -39.15 9.71
N LEU A 9 -23.80 -39.46 9.75
CA LEU A 9 -22.80 -38.66 10.45
C LEU A 9 -22.53 -37.40 9.61
N LEU A 10 -23.01 -36.25 10.08
CA LEU A 10 -22.62 -34.95 9.53
C LEU A 10 -21.20 -34.63 10.01
N LEU A 11 -20.21 -34.93 9.18
CA LEU A 11 -18.83 -34.48 9.35
C LEU A 11 -18.77 -33.01 8.90
N THR A 12 -18.85 -32.06 9.84
CA THR A 12 -18.63 -30.65 9.52
C THR A 12 -17.15 -30.43 9.21
N ALA A 13 -16.81 -30.29 7.93
CA ALA A 13 -15.49 -29.87 7.51
C ALA A 13 -15.31 -28.38 7.86
N ALA A 14 -14.44 -28.09 8.82
CA ALA A 14 -14.02 -26.72 9.10
C ALA A 14 -13.13 -26.22 7.95
N THR A 15 -13.63 -25.30 7.14
CA THR A 15 -12.84 -24.63 6.11
C THR A 15 -11.89 -23.64 6.78
N VAL A 16 -10.60 -23.96 6.81
CA VAL A 16 -9.55 -22.98 7.15
C VAL A 16 -9.43 -22.04 5.96
N VAL A 17 -9.97 -20.83 6.09
CA VAL A 17 -9.68 -19.74 5.14
C VAL A 17 -8.25 -19.31 5.40
N GLY A 18 -7.33 -19.77 4.57
CA GLY A 18 -5.96 -19.27 4.58
C GLY A 18 -5.96 -17.80 4.18
N SER A 19 -5.56 -16.91 5.08
CA SER A 19 -5.27 -15.52 4.72
C SER A 19 -4.14 -15.55 3.71
N GLN A 20 -4.43 -15.25 2.44
CA GLN A 20 -3.38 -15.00 1.47
C GLN A 20 -2.61 -13.75 1.95
N PRO A 21 -1.26 -13.74 1.88
CA PRO A 21 -0.52 -12.52 2.12
C PRO A 21 -1.01 -11.49 1.11
N ALA A 22 -1.49 -10.34 1.58
CA ALA A 22 -1.76 -9.22 0.69
C ALA A 22 -0.45 -8.88 -0.03
N THR A 23 -0.44 -8.90 -1.35
CA THR A 23 0.67 -8.35 -2.12
C THR A 23 0.80 -6.89 -1.73
N ALA A 24 1.98 -6.48 -1.26
CA ALA A 24 2.22 -5.08 -0.90
C ALA A 24 1.96 -4.20 -2.13
N GLN A 25 1.06 -3.23 -2.01
CA GLN A 25 0.60 -2.36 -3.10
C GLN A 25 1.54 -1.18 -3.35
N LEU A 26 2.33 -0.83 -2.34
CA LEU A 26 3.37 0.20 -2.38
C LEU A 26 4.71 -0.49 -2.13
N ILE A 27 5.50 -0.67 -3.18
CA ILE A 27 6.82 -1.31 -3.09
C ILE A 27 7.86 -0.29 -3.54
N PRO A 28 8.64 0.32 -2.63
CA PRO A 28 9.78 1.13 -3.01
C PRO A 28 10.77 0.33 -3.86
N ASP A 29 11.35 0.96 -4.88
CA ASP A 29 12.54 0.39 -5.51
C ASP A 29 13.80 0.80 -4.73
N ASN A 30 15.00 0.47 -5.23
CA ASN A 30 16.26 0.84 -4.55
C ASN A 30 17.09 1.86 -5.34
N THR A 31 16.48 2.57 -6.29
CA THR A 31 17.20 3.43 -7.24
C THR A 31 17.64 4.77 -6.65
N LEU A 32 17.10 5.16 -5.50
CA LEU A 32 17.51 6.36 -4.75
C LEU A 32 18.61 6.08 -3.70
N GLY A 33 19.05 4.83 -3.55
CA GLY A 33 20.13 4.47 -2.63
C GLY A 33 19.79 4.75 -1.17
N ALA A 34 20.62 5.55 -0.50
CA ALA A 34 20.43 5.90 0.91
C ALA A 34 19.21 6.81 1.17
N GLU A 35 18.71 7.49 0.14
CA GLU A 35 17.55 8.38 0.19
C GLU A 35 16.28 7.66 -0.28
N ASN A 36 16.14 6.37 0.06
CA ASN A 36 15.05 5.57 -0.46
C ASN A 36 13.68 6.03 0.06
N SER A 37 12.63 5.75 -0.70
CA SER A 37 11.26 5.93 -0.24
C SER A 37 10.94 4.91 0.85
N VAL A 38 10.30 5.36 1.93
CA VAL A 38 9.90 4.49 3.04
C VAL A 38 8.39 4.49 3.14
N VAL A 39 7.78 3.30 3.15
CA VAL A 39 6.34 3.13 3.37
C VAL A 39 6.13 2.71 4.81
N VAL A 40 5.36 3.50 5.55
CA VAL A 40 4.95 3.23 6.93
C VAL A 40 3.47 2.82 6.91
N PRO A 41 3.16 1.51 7.01
CA PRO A 41 1.79 1.04 6.95
C PRO A 41 1.04 1.30 8.26
N MET A 42 -0.20 1.79 8.17
CA MET A 42 -1.13 1.99 9.29
C MET A 42 -2.51 1.38 8.98
N PRO A 43 -3.44 1.33 9.96
CA PRO A 43 -4.80 0.88 9.70
C PRO A 43 -5.51 1.78 8.69
N LEU A 44 -5.83 1.24 7.51
CA LEU A 44 -6.52 1.91 6.38
C LEU A 44 -5.79 3.11 5.77
N LEU A 45 -4.59 3.42 6.23
CA LEU A 45 -3.77 4.54 5.77
C LEU A 45 -2.32 4.08 5.67
N ASP A 46 -1.61 4.45 4.61
CA ASP A 46 -0.18 4.22 4.49
C ASP A 46 0.52 5.57 4.29
N GLU A 47 1.57 5.84 5.07
CA GLU A 47 2.38 7.05 4.91
C GLU A 47 3.62 6.76 4.07
N ILE A 48 3.96 7.68 3.19
CA ILE A 48 5.21 7.66 2.43
C ILE A 48 6.12 8.74 3.00
N GLN A 49 7.26 8.30 3.52
CA GLN A 49 8.25 9.12 4.21
C GLN A 49 9.61 9.05 3.49
N GLU A 50 10.56 9.85 3.96
CA GLU A 50 11.92 9.97 3.42
C GLU A 50 11.91 10.41 1.94
N GLY A 51 12.76 9.82 1.09
CA GLY A 51 12.93 10.22 -0.31
C GLY A 51 14.08 11.21 -0.54
N ALA A 52 14.38 11.47 -1.80
CA ALA A 52 15.51 12.30 -2.20
C ALA A 52 15.08 13.75 -2.39
N ILE A 53 15.66 14.68 -1.63
CA ILE A 53 15.34 16.11 -1.72
C ILE A 53 16.34 16.83 -2.63
N ARG A 54 15.85 17.59 -3.62
CA ARG A 54 16.66 18.46 -4.49
C ARG A 54 15.98 19.82 -4.65
N GLY A 55 16.42 20.80 -3.87
CA GLY A 55 15.74 22.09 -3.79
C GLY A 55 14.32 21.92 -3.24
N ALA A 56 13.33 22.53 -3.88
CA ALA A 56 11.92 22.43 -3.49
C ALA A 56 11.21 21.15 -4.00
N ASN A 57 11.96 20.15 -4.45
CA ASN A 57 11.42 18.91 -5.02
C ASN A 57 11.81 17.73 -4.14
N LEU A 58 10.82 16.93 -3.76
CA LEU A 58 10.97 15.65 -3.09
C LEU A 58 10.69 14.51 -4.08
N PHE A 59 11.64 13.60 -4.24
CA PHE A 59 11.55 12.49 -5.17
C PHE A 59 11.33 11.17 -4.44
N HIS A 60 10.35 10.41 -4.92
CA HIS A 60 10.11 9.03 -4.52
C HIS A 60 10.20 8.08 -5.72
N SER A 61 10.62 6.83 -5.47
CA SER A 61 10.76 5.81 -6.50
C SER A 61 10.23 4.47 -6.01
N PHE A 62 9.33 3.90 -6.79
CA PHE A 62 8.62 2.67 -6.47
C PHE A 62 8.75 1.66 -7.60
N LEU A 63 8.89 0.40 -7.25
CA LEU A 63 8.65 -0.70 -8.17
C LEU A 63 7.15 -0.81 -8.49
N GLU A 64 6.30 -0.77 -7.46
CA GLU A 64 4.84 -0.85 -7.58
C GLU A 64 4.21 0.27 -6.77
N PHE A 65 3.18 0.93 -7.32
CA PHE A 65 2.48 2.02 -6.67
C PHE A 65 0.98 1.93 -6.95
N ASN A 66 0.23 1.32 -6.04
CA ASN A 66 -1.23 1.18 -6.11
C ASN A 66 -1.87 1.70 -4.83
N VAL A 67 -3.12 2.17 -4.93
CA VAL A 67 -3.93 2.61 -3.80
C VAL A 67 -5.26 1.87 -3.86
N GLU A 68 -5.46 0.90 -2.97
CA GLU A 68 -6.70 0.11 -2.95
C GLU A 68 -7.93 0.94 -2.57
N ALA A 69 -9.09 0.53 -3.06
CA ALA A 69 -10.37 1.13 -2.67
C ALA A 69 -10.56 1.03 -1.14
N GLY A 70 -10.98 2.15 -0.53
CA GLY A 70 -11.16 2.22 0.92
C GLY A 70 -9.87 2.41 1.73
N ARG A 71 -8.70 2.47 1.08
CA ARG A 71 -7.43 2.88 1.70
C ARG A 71 -7.09 4.32 1.35
N SER A 72 -6.22 4.91 2.17
CA SER A 72 -5.61 6.21 1.91
C SER A 72 -4.09 6.10 1.90
N VAL A 73 -3.43 6.86 1.04
CA VAL A 73 -1.97 6.96 1.01
C VAL A 73 -1.60 8.43 1.04
N TYR A 74 -0.72 8.81 1.97
CA TYR A 74 -0.30 10.19 2.15
C TYR A 74 1.21 10.32 2.11
N PHE A 75 1.70 11.27 1.31
CA PHE A 75 3.12 11.67 1.36
C PHE A 75 3.35 12.63 2.52
N VAL A 76 4.37 12.40 3.32
CA VAL A 76 4.84 13.38 4.30
C VAL A 76 5.52 14.52 3.55
N ASN A 77 5.08 15.75 3.82
CA ASN A 77 5.62 16.95 3.17
C ASN A 77 6.47 17.78 4.15
N PRO A 78 7.80 17.64 4.16
CA PRO A 78 8.66 18.45 5.01
C PRO A 78 8.68 19.92 4.55
N ALA A 79 9.09 20.82 5.45
CA ALA A 79 9.14 22.25 5.16
C ALA A 79 10.06 22.58 3.97
N GLY A 80 9.61 23.48 3.10
CA GLY A 80 10.37 23.94 1.94
C GLY A 80 10.23 23.06 0.69
N ILE A 81 9.37 22.04 0.70
CA ILE A 81 9.02 21.26 -0.49
C ILE A 81 7.75 21.83 -1.13
N GLU A 82 7.82 22.08 -2.43
CA GLU A 82 6.72 22.56 -3.28
C GLU A 82 6.18 21.44 -4.16
N ASN A 83 7.04 20.50 -4.58
CA ASN A 83 6.66 19.41 -5.47
C ASN A 83 7.08 18.06 -4.88
N ILE A 84 6.19 17.08 -4.97
CA ILE A 84 6.47 15.68 -4.70
C ILE A 84 6.35 14.92 -6.03
N LEU A 85 7.44 14.29 -6.45
CA LEU A 85 7.53 13.59 -7.73
C LEU A 85 7.77 12.11 -7.49
N THR A 86 6.83 11.30 -7.96
CA THR A 86 6.86 9.85 -7.82
C THR A 86 7.14 9.20 -9.16
N ARG A 87 8.14 8.31 -9.20
CA ARG A 87 8.42 7.46 -10.37
C ARG A 87 8.07 6.01 -10.05
N VAL A 88 7.37 5.35 -10.97
CA VAL A 88 7.19 3.90 -10.96
C VAL A 88 8.17 3.27 -11.95
N THR A 89 8.94 2.28 -11.51
CA THR A 89 9.97 1.59 -12.30
C THR A 89 9.58 0.17 -12.68
N GLY A 90 8.52 -0.38 -12.08
CA GLY A 90 7.91 -1.64 -12.50
C GLY A 90 7.14 -1.51 -13.82
N ASN A 91 6.68 -2.67 -14.31
CA ASN A 91 5.98 -2.76 -15.60
C ASN A 91 4.45 -2.77 -15.44
N ASN A 92 3.95 -2.79 -14.21
CA ASN A 92 2.52 -2.80 -13.94
C ASN A 92 1.99 -1.37 -13.87
N ALA A 93 0.78 -1.17 -14.37
CA ALA A 93 0.10 0.11 -14.26
C ALA A 93 -0.32 0.36 -12.80
N SER A 94 -0.32 1.62 -12.39
CA SER A 94 -0.82 2.06 -11.10
C SER A 94 -2.35 2.13 -11.07
N ASP A 95 -2.97 1.32 -10.22
CA ASP A 95 -4.39 1.40 -9.90
C ASP A 95 -4.60 2.26 -8.65
N ILE A 96 -5.15 3.46 -8.84
CA ILE A 96 -5.46 4.42 -7.76
C ILE A 96 -6.97 4.43 -7.54
N LEU A 97 -7.44 3.49 -6.73
CA LEU A 97 -8.86 3.27 -6.43
C LEU A 97 -9.28 3.87 -5.08
N GLY A 98 -8.32 4.20 -4.21
CA GLY A 98 -8.53 4.87 -2.94
C GLY A 98 -8.11 6.35 -2.94
N GLN A 99 -7.80 6.88 -1.76
CA GLN A 99 -7.37 8.28 -1.61
C GLN A 99 -5.85 8.39 -1.71
N LEU A 100 -5.38 9.33 -2.51
CA LEU A 100 -3.98 9.70 -2.59
C LEU A 100 -3.85 11.19 -2.27
N GLY A 101 -3.03 11.50 -1.27
CA GLY A 101 -2.88 12.88 -0.80
C GLY A 101 -1.48 13.17 -0.29
N VAL A 102 -1.35 14.38 0.24
CA VAL A 102 -0.13 14.85 0.90
C VAL A 102 -0.54 15.23 2.31
N ASP A 103 0.11 14.64 3.32
CA ASP A 103 -0.12 15.01 4.71
C ASP A 103 0.47 16.40 4.91
N GLY A 104 -0.42 17.34 5.23
CA GLY A 104 -0.08 18.75 5.27
C GLY A 104 0.38 19.15 6.65
N ILE A 105 1.67 19.47 6.80
CA ILE A 105 2.01 20.74 7.46
C ILE A 105 1.77 21.87 6.46
N ALA A 106 0.50 22.11 6.11
CA ALA A 106 0.12 23.45 5.70
C ALA A 106 0.18 24.29 6.97
N LEU A 107 1.12 25.25 7.02
CA LEU A 107 1.41 26.10 8.18
C LEU A 107 0.18 26.36 9.08
N GLN A 108 0.32 26.09 10.38
CA GLN A 108 -0.39 26.89 11.38
C GLN A 108 0.19 28.31 11.27
N VAL A 109 -0.47 29.17 10.50
CA VAL A 109 -0.32 30.62 10.62
C VAL A 109 -1.29 31.17 11.65
#